data_AF-A0A353DB65-F1
#
_entry.id   AF-A0A353DB65-F1
#
_cell.length_a   1.000
_cell.length_b   1.000
_cell.length_c   1.000
_cell.angle_alpha   90.00
_cell.angle_beta   90.00
_cell.angle_gamma   90.00
#
_symmetry.space_group_name_H-M   'P 1'
#
loop_
_entity.id
_entity.type
_entity.pdbx_description
1 polymer ?
#
loop_
_entity_poly.entity_id
_entity_poly.type
_entity_poly.pdbx_seq_one_letter_code
_entity_poly.pdbx_strand_id
1 'polypeptide(L)'
;LGADLDLAAAPADPDLDDLGMLYAESASRLLVGVPEDKAQAFEALFAGQDLGLLGRVSGSGRLSLSRNGARLLDLTVDDLAQAFKTTLAW
;
A
#
# COMPACT_ATOMS: atom_id res chain seq x y z
N LEU A 1 5.06 -11.38 -7.48
CA LEU A 1 3.82 -10.56 -7.55
C LEU A 1 4.23 -9.10 -7.37
N GLY A 2 3.44 -8.18 -7.88
CA GLY A 2 3.57 -6.72 -7.71
C GLY A 2 2.26 -6.11 -7.22
N ALA A 3 2.19 -4.78 -7.16
CA ALA A 3 0.96 -4.06 -6.88
C ALA A 3 0.98 -2.66 -7.47
N ASP A 4 -0.18 -2.18 -7.89
CA ASP A 4 -0.38 -0.81 -8.38
C ASP A 4 -1.34 -0.11 -7.41
N LEU A 5 -0.82 0.85 -6.63
CA LEU A 5 -1.54 1.47 -5.51
C LEU A 5 -1.55 3.00 -5.60
N ASP A 6 -2.65 3.61 -5.13
CA ASP A 6 -2.78 5.03 -4.86
C ASP A 6 -2.98 5.28 -3.36
N LEU A 7 -2.02 5.95 -2.74
CA LEU A 7 -2.02 6.26 -1.32
C LEU A 7 -3.01 7.37 -0.95
N ALA A 8 -3.62 8.06 -1.92
CA ALA A 8 -4.68 9.04 -1.65
C ALA A 8 -5.90 8.42 -0.96
N ALA A 9 -6.13 7.12 -1.13
CA ALA A 9 -7.23 6.40 -0.49
C ALA A 9 -6.90 5.90 0.92
N ALA A 10 -5.65 5.99 1.38
CA ALA A 10 -5.24 5.46 2.69
C ALA A 10 -5.82 6.33 3.82
N PRO A 11 -6.48 5.72 4.84
CA PRO A 11 -6.84 6.44 6.06
C PRO A 11 -5.58 6.86 6.81
N ALA A 12 -5.36 8.16 6.90
CA ALA A 12 -4.16 8.75 7.46
C ALA A 12 -4.42 10.17 7.95
N ASP A 13 -3.50 10.69 8.77
CA ASP A 13 -3.51 12.10 9.13
C ASP A 13 -3.29 12.96 7.85
N PRO A 14 -4.18 13.94 7.58
CA PRO A 14 -4.10 14.76 6.36
C PRO A 14 -2.81 15.58 6.26
N ASP A 15 -2.11 15.82 7.37
CA ASP A 15 -0.88 16.61 7.40
C ASP A 15 0.38 15.78 7.08
N LEU A 16 0.26 14.47 6.85
CA LEU A 16 1.41 13.63 6.47
C LEU A 16 1.89 13.93 5.04
N ASP A 17 3.17 14.24 4.94
CA ASP A 17 3.89 14.30 3.67
C ASP A 17 4.06 12.89 3.05
N ASP A 18 4.66 12.82 1.86
CA ASP A 18 4.77 11.56 1.13
C ASP A 18 5.68 10.54 1.85
N LEU A 19 6.69 11.00 2.58
CA LEU A 19 7.54 10.12 3.38
C LEU A 19 6.79 9.61 4.61
N GLY A 20 6.02 10.46 5.27
CA GLY A 20 5.13 10.09 6.36
C GLY A 20 4.11 9.05 5.92
N MET A 21 3.50 9.20 4.75
CA MET A 21 2.59 8.20 4.20
C MET A 21 3.25 6.83 3.96
N LEU A 22 4.50 6.82 3.50
CA LEU A 22 5.24 5.60 3.16
C LEU A 22 5.85 4.90 4.40
N TYR A 23 6.36 5.67 5.35
CA TYR A 23 7.22 5.18 6.42
C TYR A 23 6.69 5.40 7.83
N ALA A 24 5.51 6.02 8.01
CA ALA A 24 4.90 6.11 9.34
C ALA A 24 4.69 4.71 9.93
N GLU A 25 4.96 4.56 11.22
CA GLU A 25 4.77 3.33 12.00
C GLU A 25 3.51 3.39 12.88
N SER A 26 2.49 4.15 12.45
CA SER A 26 1.23 4.26 13.19
C SER A 26 0.67 2.88 13.55
N ALA A 27 0.31 2.71 14.82
CA ALA A 27 -0.15 1.44 15.36
C ALA A 27 -1.51 1.02 14.79
N SER A 28 -1.85 -0.26 14.96
CA SER A 28 -3.18 -0.82 14.67
C SER A 28 -3.64 -0.73 13.20
N ARG A 29 -2.71 -0.66 12.25
CA ARG A 29 -3.01 -0.74 10.80
C ARG A 29 -2.88 -2.16 10.28
N LEU A 30 -3.78 -2.55 9.38
CA LEU A 30 -3.76 -3.84 8.69
C LEU A 30 -3.84 -3.63 7.18
N LEU A 31 -3.08 -4.43 6.43
CA LEU A 31 -3.19 -4.53 4.96
C LEU A 31 -3.86 -5.86 4.62
N VAL A 32 -4.90 -5.82 3.79
CA VAL A 32 -5.68 -7.01 3.43
C VAL A 32 -5.81 -7.11 1.91
N GLY A 33 -5.44 -8.27 1.36
CA GLY A 33 -5.74 -8.63 -0.02
C GLY A 33 -7.08 -9.33 -0.11
N VAL A 34 -7.99 -8.81 -0.94
CA VAL A 34 -9.35 -9.34 -1.11
C VAL A 34 -9.58 -9.67 -2.59
N PRO A 35 -10.13 -10.86 -2.92
CA PRO A 35 -10.60 -11.14 -4.28
C PRO A 35 -11.59 -10.07 -4.74
N GLU A 36 -11.51 -9.65 -6.00
CA GLU A 36 -12.32 -8.53 -6.50
C GLU A 36 -13.83 -8.80 -6.36
N ASP A 37 -14.27 -10.05 -6.52
CA ASP A 37 -15.67 -10.46 -6.38
C ASP A 37 -16.18 -10.44 -4.91
N LYS A 38 -15.28 -10.25 -3.94
CA LYS A 38 -15.60 -10.13 -2.51
C LYS A 38 -15.37 -8.72 -1.96
N ALA A 39 -14.84 -7.79 -2.75
CA ALA A 39 -14.46 -6.45 -2.29
C ALA A 39 -15.62 -5.72 -1.59
N GLN A 40 -16.79 -5.64 -2.25
CA GLN A 40 -17.96 -4.97 -1.69
C GLN A 40 -18.46 -5.62 -0.40
N ALA A 41 -18.47 -6.96 -0.34
CA ALA A 41 -18.90 -7.69 0.85
C ALA A 41 -17.93 -7.48 2.02
N PHE A 42 -16.62 -7.40 1.73
CA PHE A 42 -15.59 -7.08 2.71
C PHE A 42 -15.73 -5.65 3.23
N GLU A 43 -15.87 -4.66 2.33
CA GLU A 43 -16.04 -3.25 2.70
C GLU A 43 -17.25 -3.04 3.62
N ALA A 44 -18.35 -3.75 3.37
CA ALA A 44 -19.54 -3.69 4.21
C ALA A 44 -19.30 -4.15 5.67
N LEU A 45 -18.33 -5.04 5.93
CA LEU A 45 -17.98 -5.48 7.29
C LEU A 45 -17.30 -4.38 8.11
N PHE A 46 -16.74 -3.37 7.45
CA PHE A 46 -16.02 -2.25 8.07
C PHE A 46 -16.82 -0.94 8.01
N ALA A 47 -18.14 -1.01 7.78
CA ALA A 47 -18.99 0.18 7.77
C ALA A 47 -18.83 1.01 9.05
N GLY A 48 -18.43 2.27 8.90
CA GLY A 48 -18.15 3.19 10.02
C GLY A 48 -16.77 3.04 10.66
N GLN A 49 -15.88 2.24 10.07
CA GLN A 49 -14.46 2.17 10.42
C GLN A 49 -13.60 2.79 9.30
N ASP A 50 -12.36 3.14 9.64
CA ASP A 50 -11.39 3.61 8.67
C ASP A 50 -11.01 2.49 7.69
N LEU A 51 -11.28 2.71 6.41
CA LEU A 51 -10.97 1.77 5.33
C LEU A 51 -10.63 2.52 4.04
N GLY A 52 -9.60 2.05 3.34
CA GLY A 52 -9.18 2.58 2.06
C GLY A 52 -8.79 1.48 1.08
N LEU A 53 -9.41 1.47 -0.10
CA LEU A 53 -8.97 0.62 -1.21
C LEU A 53 -7.74 1.25 -1.85
N LEU A 54 -6.55 0.73 -1.51
CA LEU A 54 -5.29 1.26 -2.02
C LEU A 54 -5.04 0.93 -3.48
N GLY A 55 -5.61 -0.15 -4.03
CA GLY A 55 -5.39 -0.54 -5.43
C GLY A 55 -5.46 -2.04 -5.65
N ARG A 56 -4.61 -2.57 -6.54
CA ARG A 56 -4.67 -3.97 -6.98
C ARG A 56 -3.31 -4.66 -6.93
N VAL A 57 -3.32 -5.95 -6.59
CA VAL A 57 -2.18 -6.84 -6.80
C VAL A 57 -2.04 -7.12 -8.29
N SER A 58 -0.82 -7.10 -8.81
CA SER A 58 -0.54 -7.33 -10.23
C SER A 58 0.51 -8.43 -10.43
N GLY A 59 0.53 -8.98 -11.65
CA GLY A 59 1.52 -9.98 -12.07
C GLY A 59 2.86 -9.37 -12.51
N SER A 60 3.01 -8.04 -12.47
CA SER A 60 4.15 -7.32 -13.06
C SER A 60 5.49 -7.58 -12.34
N GLY A 61 5.44 -8.01 -11.07
CA GLY A 61 6.62 -8.07 -10.20
C GLY A 61 7.11 -6.68 -9.75
N ARG A 62 6.33 -5.63 -9.98
CA ARG A 62 6.65 -4.24 -9.62
C ARG A 62 5.70 -3.68 -8.59
N LEU A 63 6.23 -2.87 -7.68
CA LEU A 63 5.43 -2.02 -6.81
C LEU A 63 5.39 -0.62 -7.43
N SER A 64 4.20 -0.21 -7.87
CA SER A 64 3.92 1.15 -8.34
C SER A 64 3.09 1.87 -7.28
N LEU A 65 3.57 3.01 -6.79
CA LEU A 65 2.83 3.86 -5.85
C LEU A 65 2.63 5.24 -6.45
N SER A 66 1.41 5.74 -6.36
CA SER A 66 1.09 7.14 -6.58
C SER A 66 0.39 7.74 -5.37
N ARG A 67 0.31 9.07 -5.33
CA ARG A 67 -0.57 9.82 -4.43
C ARG A 67 -1.08 11.03 -5.19
N ASN A 68 -2.40 11.22 -5.23
CA ASN A 68 -3.03 12.37 -5.91
C ASN A 68 -2.56 12.54 -7.37
N GLY A 69 -2.37 11.42 -8.08
CA GLY A 69 -1.89 11.40 -9.46
C GLY A 69 -0.38 11.60 -9.66
N ALA A 70 0.38 11.91 -8.61
CA ALA A 70 1.84 11.97 -8.66
C ALA A 70 2.45 10.60 -8.38
N ARG A 71 3.36 10.13 -9.23
CA ARG A 71 4.08 8.86 -9.03
C ARG A 71 5.17 9.06 -7.97
N LEU A 72 5.11 8.27 -6.90
CA LEU A 72 6.10 8.28 -5.82
C LEU A 72 7.23 7.28 -6.09
N LEU A 73 6.89 6.06 -6.49
CA LEU A 73 7.87 5.04 -6.87
C LEU A 73 7.29 4.04 -7.88
N ASP A 74 8.20 3.42 -8.60
CA ASP A 74 7.94 2.32 -9.53
C ASP A 74 9.22 1.46 -9.57
N LEU A 75 9.26 0.42 -8.74
CA LEU A 75 10.44 -0.43 -8.52
C LEU A 75 10.06 -1.91 -8.57
N THR A 76 11.03 -2.79 -8.82
CA THR A 76 10.77 -4.23 -8.72
C THR A 76 10.66 -4.64 -7.24
N VAL A 77 9.80 -5.62 -6.96
CA VAL A 77 9.69 -6.19 -5.61
C VAL A 77 10.99 -6.88 -5.20
N ASP A 78 11.74 -7.45 -6.16
CA ASP A 78 13.03 -8.08 -5.90
C ASP A 78 14.09 -7.06 -5.46
N ASP A 79 14.17 -5.89 -6.10
CA ASP A 79 15.10 -4.82 -5.70
C ASP A 79 14.78 -4.31 -4.29
N LEU A 80 13.48 -4.11 -3.98
CA LEU A 80 13.03 -3.70 -2.66
C LEU A 80 13.39 -4.74 -1.59
N ALA A 81 13.13 -6.02 -1.87
CA ALA A 81 13.45 -7.11 -0.97
C ALA A 81 14.97 -7.27 -0.75
N GLN A 82 15.76 -7.10 -1.81
CA GLN A 82 17.21 -7.15 -1.73
C GLN A 82 17.78 -5.98 -0.91
N ALA A 83 17.29 -4.77 -1.13
CA ALA A 83 17.69 -3.59 -0.37
C ALA A 83 17.43 -3.77 1.13
N PHE A 84 16.27 -4.33 1.49
CA PHE A 84 15.95 -4.66 2.89
C PHE A 84 16.85 -5.76 3.45
N LYS A 85 17.04 -6.88 2.75
CA LYS A 85 17.83 -8.02 3.26
C LYS A 85 19.31 -7.69 3.43
N THR A 86 19.86 -6.84 2.57
CA THR A 86 21.30 -6.50 2.60
C THR A 86 21.68 -5.78 3.89
N THR A 87 20.77 -5.01 4.50
CA THR A 87 21.04 -4.35 5.79
C THR A 87 21.06 -5.32 6.97
N LEU A 88 20.57 -6.54 6.78
CA LEU A 88 20.52 -7.61 7.79
C LEU A 88 21.62 -8.67 7.62
N ALA A 89 22.43 -8.57 6.56
CA ALA A 89 23.54 -9.47 6.31
C ALA A 89 24.78 -9.01 7.10
N TRP A 90 24.90 -9.50 8.34
CA TRP A 90 26.09 -9.37 9.18
C TRP A 90 26.96 -10.63 9.10
#